data_AF-A0A2W6Y5X6-F1
#
_entry.id   AF-A0A2W6Y5X6-F1
#
_cell.length_a   1.000
_cell.length_b   1.000
_cell.length_c   1.000
_cell.angle_alpha   90.00
_cell.angle_beta   90.00
_cell.angle_gamma   90.00
#
_symmetry.space_group_name_H-M   'P 1'
#
loop_
_entity.id
_entity.type
_entity.pdbx_description
1 polymer ?
#
loop_
_entity_poly.entity_id
_entity_poly.type
_entity_poly.pdbx_seq_one_letter_code
_entity_poly.pdbx_strand_id
1 'polypeptide(L)'
;MEVLGEDEEPLTAEILEIMASTNGRAFERHRHAVRDAHAKSHGFLKGELIVPELPAHLRQGLFASPATYSVVIRLSSAPGDIHSDTIPAPRGMAIKVIGVEGERLLPGDQGGNQDFLLVNIPILSFGTIGKYRQLIGLLEKNAQNPAFLQRAMAGVARGVEAAVEAVGVEPGATLRGLARDNDHLLGETYHSMAAIRFGDYIAKISAAPLSDN
;
A
#
# COMPACT_ATOMS: atom_id res chain seq x y z
N MET A 1 3.91 20.72 13.32
CA MET A 1 4.90 20.06 14.18
C MET A 1 4.33 18.70 14.53
N GLU A 2 5.10 17.64 14.31
CA GLU A 2 4.72 16.28 14.69
C GLU A 2 4.63 16.17 16.22
N VAL A 3 3.71 15.33 16.70
CA VAL A 3 3.56 15.00 18.12
C VAL A 3 3.81 13.51 18.25
N LEU A 4 4.96 13.17 18.83
CA LEU A 4 5.37 11.77 19.03
C LEU A 4 4.55 11.16 20.17
N GLY A 5 4.09 9.92 19.97
CA GLY A 5 3.45 9.15 21.04
C GLY A 5 4.47 8.68 22.09
N GLU A 6 4.06 8.56 23.36
CA GLU A 6 4.93 8.10 24.45
C GLU A 6 5.54 6.71 24.17
N ASP A 7 4.77 5.82 23.54
CA ASP A 7 5.20 4.45 23.20
C ASP A 7 5.70 4.30 21.75
N GLU A 8 5.90 5.39 21.00
CA GLU A 8 6.17 5.30 19.57
C GLU A 8 7.51 4.62 19.25
N GLU A 9 8.57 4.99 19.97
CA GLU A 9 9.90 4.40 19.81
C GLU A 9 9.94 2.90 20.18
N PRO A 10 9.47 2.46 21.36
CA PRO A 10 9.46 1.03 21.69
C PRO A 10 8.55 0.23 20.74
N LEU A 11 7.38 0.74 20.35
CA LEU A 11 6.53 0.05 19.39
C LEU A 11 7.18 -0.06 18.01
N THR A 12 7.91 0.97 17.57
CA THR A 12 8.70 0.94 16.33
C THR A 12 9.76 -0.16 16.39
N ALA A 13 10.51 -0.24 17.49
CA ALA A 13 11.53 -1.28 17.67
C ALA A 13 10.92 -2.69 17.59
N GLU A 14 9.79 -2.94 18.26
CA GLU A 14 9.09 -4.23 18.18
C GLU A 14 8.60 -4.56 16.76
N ILE A 15 8.06 -3.56 16.06
CA ILE A 15 7.62 -3.72 14.66
C ILE A 15 8.78 -4.14 13.77
N LEU A 16 9.92 -3.46 13.91
CA LEU A 16 11.13 -3.76 13.14
C LEU A 16 11.66 -5.17 13.41
N GLU A 17 11.63 -5.62 14.67
CA GLU A 17 12.03 -6.98 15.04
C GLU A 17 11.14 -8.05 14.38
N ILE A 18 9.81 -7.87 14.42
CA ILE A 18 8.84 -8.77 13.77
C ILE A 18 9.06 -8.81 12.25
N MET A 19 9.26 -7.64 11.63
CA MET A 19 9.50 -7.53 10.20
C MET A 19 10.83 -8.17 9.80
N ALA A 20 11.89 -7.96 10.57
CA ALA A 20 13.20 -8.57 10.35
C ALA A 20 13.16 -10.10 10.47
N SER A 21 12.51 -10.63 11.51
CA SER A 21 12.30 -12.08 11.69
C SER A 21 11.55 -12.69 10.51
N THR A 22 10.49 -12.03 10.04
CA THR A 22 9.70 -12.47 8.89
C THR A 22 10.50 -12.45 7.60
N ASN A 23 11.27 -11.39 7.36
CA ASN A 23 12.14 -11.27 6.19
C ASN A 23 13.26 -12.35 6.20
N GLY A 24 13.88 -12.59 7.36
CA GLY A 24 14.87 -13.66 7.52
C GLY A 24 14.32 -15.05 7.15
N ARG A 25 13.09 -15.37 7.56
CA ARG A 25 12.42 -16.62 7.16
C ARG A 25 12.12 -16.67 5.67
N ALA A 26 11.70 -15.57 5.07
CA ALA A 26 11.50 -15.48 3.63
C ALA A 26 12.82 -15.69 2.86
N PHE A 27 13.92 -15.10 3.34
CA PHE A 27 15.26 -15.31 2.80
C PHE A 27 15.68 -16.78 2.86
N GLU A 28 15.49 -17.45 4.01
CA GLU A 28 15.83 -18.87 4.13
C GLU A 28 15.03 -19.75 3.14
N ARG A 29 13.77 -19.39 2.86
CA ARG A 29 12.92 -20.11 1.91
C ARG A 29 13.30 -19.86 0.45
N HIS A 30 13.50 -18.60 0.07
CA HIS A 30 13.72 -18.20 -1.32
C HIS A 30 15.19 -18.13 -1.72
N ARG A 31 16.09 -18.21 -0.73
CA ARG A 31 17.54 -18.04 -0.87
C ARG A 31 17.94 -16.71 -1.54
N HIS A 32 17.06 -15.72 -1.46
CA HIS A 32 17.20 -14.39 -2.04
C HIS A 32 16.57 -13.36 -1.12
N ALA A 33 17.15 -12.16 -1.09
CA ALA A 33 16.55 -11.04 -0.38
C ALA A 33 15.26 -10.61 -1.10
N VAL A 34 14.19 -10.47 -0.34
CA VAL A 34 12.91 -9.92 -0.79
C VAL A 34 12.53 -8.72 0.08
N ARG A 35 11.56 -7.92 -0.37
CA ARG A 35 11.03 -6.83 0.44
C ARG A 35 10.27 -7.39 1.65
N ASP A 36 10.37 -6.71 2.78
CA ASP A 36 9.69 -7.01 4.04
C ASP A 36 8.15 -6.89 3.96
N ALA A 37 7.68 -6.03 3.05
CA ALA A 37 6.32 -5.93 2.58
C ALA A 37 6.34 -5.77 1.06
N HIS A 38 5.24 -6.12 0.40
CA HIS A 38 5.16 -6.08 -1.05
C HIS A 38 6.24 -6.94 -1.73
N ALA A 39 6.53 -8.14 -1.21
CA ALA A 39 7.65 -8.98 -1.67
C ALA A 39 7.51 -9.38 -3.15
N LYS A 40 6.33 -9.87 -3.54
CA LYS A 40 6.06 -10.31 -4.91
C LYS A 40 5.80 -9.12 -5.83
N SER A 41 6.60 -9.01 -6.89
CA SER A 41 6.34 -8.09 -8.01
C SER A 41 5.54 -8.80 -9.11
N HIS A 42 4.59 -8.10 -9.71
CA HIS A 42 3.83 -8.58 -10.89
C HIS A 42 4.37 -8.02 -12.20
N GLY A 43 4.91 -6.81 -12.16
CA GLY A 43 5.43 -6.16 -13.34
C GLY A 43 6.08 -4.83 -13.03
N PHE A 44 6.97 -4.42 -13.94
CA PHE A 44 7.58 -3.11 -13.99
C PHE A 44 7.23 -2.48 -15.33
N LEU A 45 6.59 -1.31 -15.27
CA LEU A 45 6.16 -0.58 -16.46
C LEU A 45 7.00 0.69 -16.58
N LYS A 46 7.33 1.05 -17.82
CA LYS A 46 7.84 2.37 -18.15
C LYS A 46 6.73 3.13 -18.85
N GLY A 47 6.57 4.39 -18.53
CA GLY A 47 5.54 5.22 -19.15
C GLY A 47 5.79 6.69 -18.90
N GLU A 48 4.74 7.48 -19.11
CA GLU A 48 4.76 8.92 -18.94
C GLU A 48 3.63 9.36 -18.00
N LEU A 49 3.92 10.32 -17.13
CA LEU A 49 2.94 11.07 -16.38
C LEU A 49 2.77 12.43 -17.06
N ILE A 50 1.60 12.65 -17.65
CA ILE A 50 1.25 13.89 -18.31
C ILE A 50 0.45 14.74 -17.33
N VAL A 51 1.02 15.87 -16.93
CA VAL A 51 0.37 16.91 -16.12
C VAL A 51 -0.20 17.96 -17.07
N PRO A 52 -1.54 18.10 -17.19
CA PRO A 52 -2.14 19.14 -18.01
C PRO A 52 -2.16 20.49 -17.27
N GLU A 53 -2.74 21.52 -17.90
CA GLU A 53 -3.12 22.71 -17.15
C GLU A 53 -4.24 22.36 -16.17
N LEU A 54 -4.01 22.63 -14.89
CA LEU A 54 -4.92 22.28 -13.80
C LEU A 54 -5.57 23.53 -13.19
N PRO A 55 -6.74 23.40 -12.55
CA PRO A 55 -7.31 24.47 -11.74
C PRO A 55 -6.33 24.94 -10.65
N ALA A 56 -6.43 26.22 -10.25
CA ALA A 56 -5.47 26.83 -9.31
C ALA A 56 -5.25 26.04 -8.01
N HIS A 57 -6.28 25.41 -7.47
CA HIS A 57 -6.17 24.62 -6.23
C HIS A 57 -5.43 23.27 -6.40
N LEU A 58 -5.28 22.79 -7.64
CA LEU A 58 -4.53 21.57 -7.97
C LEU A 58 -3.12 21.83 -8.49
N ARG A 59 -2.79 23.08 -8.83
CA ARG A 59 -1.46 23.49 -9.31
C ARG A 59 -0.48 23.67 -8.15
N GLN A 60 -0.02 22.56 -7.58
CA GLN A 60 0.88 22.55 -6.41
C GLN A 60 2.03 21.55 -6.61
N GLY A 61 3.24 21.91 -6.19
CA GLY A 61 4.43 21.04 -6.28
C GLY A 61 4.67 20.50 -7.69
N LEU A 62 4.77 19.18 -7.83
CA LEU A 62 4.92 18.48 -9.12
C LEU A 62 3.85 18.85 -10.16
N PHE A 63 2.66 19.25 -9.69
CA PHE A 63 1.51 19.58 -10.54
C PHE A 63 1.39 21.08 -10.83
N ALA A 64 2.37 21.91 -10.44
CA ALA A 64 2.28 23.37 -10.52
C ALA A 64 2.17 23.91 -11.96
N SER A 65 2.78 23.22 -12.93
CA SER A 65 2.81 23.61 -14.34
C SER A 65 2.58 22.39 -15.24
N PRO A 66 2.02 22.57 -16.46
CA PRO A 66 1.94 21.50 -17.44
C PRO A 66 3.31 20.92 -17.76
N ALA A 67 3.42 19.59 -17.73
CA ALA A 67 4.68 18.88 -17.92
C ALA A 67 4.43 17.42 -18.33
N THR A 68 5.45 16.77 -18.90
CA THR A 68 5.46 15.33 -19.12
C THR A 68 6.70 14.74 -18.47
N TYR A 69 6.50 13.81 -17.54
CA TYR A 69 7.56 13.15 -16.79
C TYR A 69 7.69 11.69 -17.19
N SER A 70 8.91 11.20 -17.32
CA SER A 70 9.15 9.75 -17.37
C SER A 70 8.80 9.11 -16.03
N VAL A 71 8.12 7.97 -16.05
CA VAL A 71 7.79 7.20 -14.85
C VAL A 71 8.21 5.74 -14.95
N VAL A 72 8.53 5.17 -13.79
CA VAL A 72 8.64 3.71 -13.60
C VAL A 72 7.59 3.28 -12.60
N ILE A 73 6.73 2.34 -12.99
CA ILE A 73 5.66 1.81 -12.16
C ILE A 73 6.00 0.39 -11.75
N ARG A 74 5.78 0.04 -10.48
CA ARG A 74 5.85 -1.33 -9.97
C ARG A 74 4.51 -1.76 -9.43
N LEU A 75 4.04 -2.93 -9.87
CA LEU A 75 2.84 -3.59 -9.37
C LEU A 75 3.22 -4.77 -8.48
N SER A 76 2.52 -4.98 -7.37
CA SER A 76 2.92 -5.95 -6.32
C SER A 76 1.75 -6.49 -5.48
N SER A 77 1.99 -7.58 -4.75
CA SER A 77 1.10 -8.06 -3.67
C SER A 77 1.69 -7.71 -2.31
N ALA A 78 0.88 -7.16 -1.40
CA ALA A 78 1.30 -6.60 -0.11
C ALA A 78 2.04 -7.52 0.88
N PRO A 79 1.82 -8.85 0.94
CA PRO A 79 2.55 -9.70 1.88
C PRO A 79 4.07 -9.59 1.76
N GLY A 80 4.76 -9.76 2.90
CA GLY A 80 6.23 -9.79 2.99
C GLY A 80 6.89 -11.06 2.45
N ASP A 81 6.13 -11.87 1.72
CA ASP A 81 6.55 -13.17 1.20
C ASP A 81 5.88 -13.44 -0.15
N ILE A 82 6.43 -14.37 -0.92
CA ILE A 82 5.97 -14.70 -2.27
C ILE A 82 4.91 -15.80 -2.19
N HIS A 83 3.66 -15.43 -2.50
CA HIS A 83 2.52 -16.33 -2.52
C HIS A 83 1.90 -16.44 -3.93
N SER A 84 1.09 -17.49 -4.13
CA SER A 84 0.28 -17.65 -5.35
C SER A 84 -0.76 -16.54 -5.45
N ASP A 85 -1.04 -16.04 -6.66
CA ASP A 85 -2.07 -15.02 -6.88
C ASP A 85 -3.50 -15.52 -6.69
N THR A 86 -3.66 -16.84 -6.57
CA THR A 86 -4.92 -17.45 -6.15
C THR A 86 -5.30 -17.13 -4.70
N ILE A 87 -4.35 -16.65 -3.89
CA ILE A 87 -4.59 -16.21 -2.52
C ILE A 87 -4.88 -14.71 -2.56
N PRO A 88 -6.08 -14.27 -2.15
CA PRO A 88 -6.41 -12.85 -2.05
C PRO A 88 -5.42 -12.10 -1.17
N ALA A 89 -4.98 -10.94 -1.65
CA ALA A 89 -4.07 -10.06 -0.95
C ALA A 89 -4.24 -8.62 -1.44
N PRO A 90 -4.04 -7.60 -0.58
CA PRO A 90 -3.94 -6.23 -1.04
C PRO A 90 -2.87 -6.08 -2.12
N ARG A 91 -3.14 -5.24 -3.11
CA ARG A 91 -2.24 -4.96 -4.23
C ARG A 91 -1.63 -3.57 -4.07
N GLY A 92 -0.40 -3.42 -4.52
CA GLY A 92 0.33 -2.15 -4.49
C GLY A 92 0.73 -1.67 -5.88
N MET A 93 0.62 -0.37 -6.10
CA MET A 93 1.15 0.37 -7.25
C MET A 93 2.11 1.44 -6.72
N ALA A 94 3.39 1.29 -7.02
CA ALA A 94 4.39 2.32 -6.75
C ALA A 94 4.73 3.04 -8.05
N ILE A 95 4.57 4.36 -8.10
CA ILE A 95 4.90 5.19 -9.27
C ILE A 95 6.09 6.06 -8.90
N LYS A 96 7.23 5.86 -9.55
CA LYS A 96 8.39 6.74 -9.45
C LYS A 96 8.37 7.74 -10.59
N VAL A 97 8.26 9.02 -10.27
CA VAL A 97 8.36 10.13 -11.24
C VAL A 97 9.79 10.64 -11.27
N ILE A 98 10.38 10.67 -12.46
CA ILE A 98 11.79 11.00 -12.67
C ILE A 98 11.94 12.48 -12.99
N GLY A 99 12.98 13.12 -12.43
CA GLY A 99 13.35 14.50 -12.76
C GLY A 99 12.41 15.55 -12.17
N VAL A 100 11.90 15.31 -10.96
CA VAL A 100 11.03 16.22 -10.23
C VAL A 100 11.90 17.25 -9.52
N GLU A 101 11.93 18.48 -10.00
CA GLU A 101 12.68 19.58 -9.36
C GLU A 101 11.96 20.13 -8.12
N GLY A 102 12.67 20.92 -7.31
CA GLY A 102 12.12 21.60 -6.13
C GLY A 102 12.78 21.19 -4.81
N GLU A 103 12.37 21.88 -3.74
CA GLU A 103 12.89 21.66 -2.39
C GLU A 103 12.49 20.27 -1.85
N ARG A 104 13.39 19.63 -1.10
CA ARG A 104 13.15 18.31 -0.51
C ARG A 104 12.69 18.43 0.93
N LEU A 105 11.81 17.52 1.33
CA LEU A 105 11.29 17.47 2.70
C LEU A 105 12.40 17.14 3.71
N LEU A 106 13.30 16.23 3.35
CA LEU A 106 14.37 15.78 4.24
C LEU A 106 15.64 16.62 4.01
N PRO A 107 16.25 17.17 5.07
CA PRO A 107 17.52 17.87 4.96
C PRO A 107 18.61 16.98 4.37
N GLY A 108 19.31 17.48 3.34
CA GLY A 108 20.40 16.75 2.69
C GLY A 108 19.97 15.73 1.64
N ASP A 109 18.67 15.57 1.38
CA ASP A 109 18.20 14.76 0.25
C ASP A 109 18.57 15.43 -1.08
N GLN A 110 19.42 14.76 -1.85
CA GLN A 110 19.87 15.17 -3.19
C GLN A 110 19.11 14.44 -4.31
N GLY A 111 18.08 13.67 -3.95
CA GLY A 111 17.24 12.95 -4.91
C GLY A 111 16.62 13.89 -5.93
N GLY A 112 16.36 13.35 -7.13
CA GLY A 112 15.74 14.05 -8.26
C GLY A 112 14.33 13.55 -8.59
N ASN A 113 13.71 12.75 -7.72
CA ASN A 113 12.51 11.97 -8.05
C ASN A 113 11.44 12.14 -6.98
N GLN A 114 10.18 11.85 -7.33
CA GLN A 114 9.07 11.74 -6.38
C GLN A 114 8.35 10.42 -6.56
N ASP A 115 8.13 9.70 -5.46
CA ASP A 115 7.45 8.40 -5.47
C ASP A 115 6.04 8.52 -4.88
N PHE A 116 5.05 7.98 -5.59
CA PHE A 116 3.72 7.73 -5.06
C PHE A 116 3.60 6.25 -4.71
N LEU A 117 3.50 5.95 -3.42
CA LEU A 117 3.30 4.60 -2.90
C LEU A 117 1.81 4.40 -2.63
N LEU A 118 1.15 3.63 -3.49
CA LEU A 118 -0.29 3.45 -3.48
C LEU A 118 -0.65 1.98 -3.26
N VAL A 119 -1.79 1.74 -2.60
CA VAL A 119 -2.37 0.40 -2.44
C VAL A 119 -3.85 0.42 -2.79
N ASN A 120 -4.43 -0.71 -3.18
CA ASN A 120 -5.85 -0.81 -3.50
C ASN A 120 -6.78 -0.71 -2.27
N ILE A 121 -6.36 -0.05 -1.19
CA ILE A 121 -7.15 0.20 0.02
C ILE A 121 -7.30 1.72 0.18
N PRO A 122 -8.51 2.29 0.26
CA PRO A 122 -8.70 3.74 0.28
C PRO A 122 -8.36 4.40 1.64
N ILE A 123 -8.28 3.60 2.71
CA ILE A 123 -8.08 4.08 4.08
C ILE A 123 -6.98 3.32 4.80
N LEU A 124 -6.24 4.04 5.65
CA LEU A 124 -5.28 3.42 6.56
C LEU A 124 -6.04 2.76 7.71
N SER A 125 -6.17 1.43 7.67
CA SER A 125 -7.09 0.70 8.56
C SER A 125 -6.66 0.68 10.04
N PHE A 126 -5.39 0.92 10.33
CA PHE A 126 -4.86 0.88 11.70
C PHE A 126 -4.74 2.27 12.34
N GLY A 127 -4.43 3.33 11.59
CA GLY A 127 -4.46 4.74 12.07
C GLY A 127 -3.47 5.14 13.17
N THR A 128 -2.91 4.19 13.94
CA THR A 128 -1.87 4.41 14.97
C THR A 128 -0.84 3.29 14.93
N ILE A 129 0.37 3.57 15.43
CA ILE A 129 1.46 2.59 15.51
C ILE A 129 1.10 1.39 16.39
N GLY A 130 0.40 1.60 17.51
CA GLY A 130 -0.06 0.51 18.38
C GLY A 130 -1.03 -0.45 17.70
N LYS A 131 -1.97 0.07 16.90
CA LYS A 131 -2.88 -0.76 16.10
C LYS A 131 -2.14 -1.49 14.97
N TYR A 132 -1.14 -0.86 14.37
CA TYR A 132 -0.29 -1.51 13.38
C TYR A 132 0.50 -2.68 13.99
N ARG A 133 1.10 -2.46 15.16
CA ARG A 133 1.82 -3.50 15.92
C ARG A 133 0.95 -4.72 16.24
N GLN A 134 -0.31 -4.51 16.61
CA GLN A 134 -1.27 -5.61 16.82
C GLN A 134 -1.56 -6.36 15.52
N LEU A 135 -1.79 -5.63 14.42
CA LEU A 135 -2.08 -6.19 13.11
C LEU A 135 -0.93 -7.07 12.59
N ILE A 136 0.32 -6.57 12.60
CA ILE A 136 1.46 -7.32 12.06
C ILE A 136 1.71 -8.62 12.84
N GLY A 137 1.52 -8.62 14.16
CA GLY A 137 1.66 -9.83 14.97
C GLY A 137 0.58 -10.86 14.66
N LEU A 138 -0.62 -10.42 14.27
CA LEU A 138 -1.73 -11.29 13.86
C LEU A 138 -1.49 -11.86 12.45
N LEU A 139 -1.02 -11.02 11.53
CA LEU A 139 -0.64 -11.43 10.18
C LEU A 139 0.52 -12.43 10.19
N GLU A 140 1.53 -12.22 11.02
CA GLU A 140 2.66 -13.14 11.16
C GLU A 140 2.20 -14.53 11.62
N LYS A 141 1.37 -14.59 12.67
CA LYS A 141 0.80 -15.84 13.17
C LYS A 141 -0.03 -16.55 12.08
N ASN A 142 -0.82 -15.80 11.32
CA ASN A 142 -1.61 -16.36 10.23
C ASN A 142 -0.78 -16.81 9.02
N ALA A 143 0.33 -16.13 8.72
CA ALA A 143 1.25 -16.52 7.64
C ALA A 143 1.92 -17.87 7.90
N GLN A 144 2.01 -18.29 9.16
CA GLN A 144 2.48 -19.62 9.55
C GLN A 144 1.42 -20.72 9.34
N ASN A 145 0.15 -20.36 9.14
CA ASN A 145 -0.90 -21.33 8.86
C ASN A 145 -0.80 -21.87 7.42
N PRO A 146 -1.14 -23.14 7.19
CA PRO A 146 -1.18 -23.71 5.84
C PRO A 146 -2.07 -22.88 4.89
N ALA A 147 -1.68 -22.72 3.62
CA ALA A 147 -2.43 -21.94 2.63
C ALA A 147 -3.89 -22.40 2.45
N PHE A 148 -4.16 -23.69 2.67
CA PHE A 148 -5.53 -24.22 2.72
C PHE A 148 -6.36 -23.62 3.86
N LEU A 149 -5.77 -23.46 5.05
CA LEU A 149 -6.44 -22.85 6.20
C LEU A 149 -6.64 -21.35 5.98
N GLN A 150 -5.69 -20.65 5.36
CA GLN A 150 -5.85 -19.24 4.98
C GLN A 150 -7.01 -19.04 3.99
N ARG A 151 -7.11 -19.89 2.96
CA ARG A 151 -8.24 -19.86 2.00
C ARG A 151 -9.58 -20.19 2.67
N ALA A 152 -9.59 -21.16 3.58
CA ALA A 152 -10.80 -21.51 4.33
C ALA A 152 -11.26 -20.34 5.23
N MET A 153 -10.33 -19.69 5.93
CA MET A 153 -10.62 -18.51 6.75
C MET A 153 -11.09 -17.31 5.92
N ALA A 154 -10.50 -17.07 4.74
CA ALA A 154 -10.97 -16.03 3.81
C ALA A 154 -12.37 -16.34 3.25
N GLY A 155 -12.66 -17.62 2.96
CA GLY A 155 -13.99 -18.06 2.54
C GLY A 155 -15.06 -17.87 3.62
N VAL A 156 -14.72 -18.17 4.89
CA VAL A 156 -15.62 -17.91 6.03
C VAL A 156 -15.82 -16.40 6.24
N ALA A 157 -14.76 -15.60 6.13
CA ALA A 157 -14.87 -14.14 6.23
C ALA A 157 -15.79 -13.53 5.15
N ARG A 158 -15.69 -14.00 3.89
CA ARG A 158 -16.63 -13.64 2.81
C ARG A 158 -18.08 -14.03 3.11
N GLY A 159 -18.30 -15.22 3.68
CA GLY A 159 -19.64 -15.67 4.07
C GLY A 159 -20.28 -14.81 5.17
N VAL A 160 -19.46 -14.37 6.13
CA VAL A 160 -19.89 -13.42 7.18
C VAL A 160 -20.13 -12.03 6.60
N GLU A 161 -19.30 -11.57 5.68
CA GLU A 161 -19.49 -10.30 4.97
C GLU A 161 -20.81 -10.25 4.21
N ALA A 162 -21.08 -11.25 3.37
CA ALA A 162 -22.32 -11.34 2.61
C ALA A 162 -23.57 -11.36 3.53
N ALA A 163 -23.46 -11.99 4.70
CA ALA A 163 -24.52 -11.99 5.70
C ALA A 163 -24.68 -10.61 6.37
N VAL A 164 -23.59 -9.89 6.63
CA VAL A 164 -23.57 -8.57 7.29
C VAL A 164 -24.03 -7.46 6.34
N GLU A 165 -23.67 -7.51 5.06
CA GLU A 165 -24.22 -6.63 4.02
C GLU A 165 -25.72 -6.85 3.80
N ALA A 166 -26.18 -8.11 3.84
CA ALA A 166 -27.60 -8.43 3.68
C ALA A 166 -28.52 -7.85 4.78
N VAL A 167 -27.96 -7.50 5.95
CA VAL A 167 -28.66 -6.76 7.03
C VAL A 167 -28.35 -5.26 7.07
N GLY A 168 -27.69 -4.72 6.03
CA GLY A 168 -27.48 -3.27 5.86
C GLY A 168 -26.43 -2.67 6.81
N VAL A 169 -25.55 -3.50 7.37
CA VAL A 169 -24.43 -3.05 8.21
C VAL A 169 -23.16 -3.13 7.38
N GLU A 170 -22.46 -2.00 7.23
CA GLU A 170 -21.21 -1.94 6.49
C GLU A 170 -20.12 -2.80 7.19
N PRO A 171 -19.52 -3.79 6.50
CA PRO A 171 -18.47 -4.61 7.08
C PRO A 171 -17.26 -3.74 7.49
N GLY A 172 -16.68 -4.02 8.66
CA GLY A 172 -15.47 -3.33 9.12
C GLY A 172 -14.32 -3.46 8.12
N ALA A 173 -13.48 -2.43 7.99
CA ALA A 173 -12.41 -2.35 6.99
C ALA A 173 -11.45 -3.56 6.96
N THR A 174 -11.24 -4.21 8.11
CA THR A 174 -10.44 -5.44 8.24
C THR A 174 -11.11 -6.65 7.58
N LEU A 175 -12.44 -6.75 7.62
CA LEU A 175 -13.19 -7.85 6.99
C LEU A 175 -13.15 -7.71 5.46
N ARG A 176 -13.42 -6.50 4.94
CA ARG A 176 -13.31 -6.16 3.51
C ARG A 176 -11.92 -6.44 2.95
N GLY A 177 -10.87 -6.10 3.70
CA GLY A 177 -9.48 -6.38 3.30
C GLY A 177 -9.15 -7.87 3.18
N LEU A 178 -9.80 -8.72 3.99
CA LEU A 178 -9.60 -10.19 3.99
C LEU A 178 -10.50 -10.93 3.00
N ALA A 179 -11.63 -10.32 2.64
CA ALA A 179 -12.65 -10.90 1.79
C ALA A 179 -12.53 -10.50 0.30
N ARG A 180 -11.55 -9.67 -0.06
CA ARG A 180 -11.40 -9.09 -1.41
C ARG A 180 -11.42 -10.11 -2.53
N ASP A 181 -12.02 -9.67 -3.62
CA ASP A 181 -11.99 -10.33 -4.92
C ASP A 181 -10.58 -10.32 -5.52
N ASN A 182 -10.28 -11.34 -6.33
CA ASN A 182 -9.01 -11.48 -7.06
C ASN A 182 -9.11 -10.75 -8.40
N ASP A 183 -9.54 -9.50 -8.35
CA ASP A 183 -9.66 -8.62 -9.49
C ASP A 183 -8.32 -8.46 -10.23
N HIS A 184 -8.40 -8.18 -11.53
CA HIS A 184 -7.19 -7.99 -12.30
C HIS A 184 -6.49 -6.71 -11.83
N LEU A 185 -5.23 -6.82 -11.44
CA LEU A 185 -4.47 -5.73 -10.82
C LEU A 185 -4.37 -4.44 -11.66
N LEU A 186 -4.56 -4.53 -12.99
CA LEU A 186 -4.61 -3.35 -13.87
C LEU A 186 -5.97 -2.64 -13.88
N GLY A 187 -7.04 -3.29 -13.43
CA GLY A 187 -8.37 -2.70 -13.29
C GLY A 187 -8.64 -2.16 -11.86
N GLU A 188 -7.64 -2.19 -10.98
CA GLU A 188 -7.77 -1.77 -9.59
C GLU A 188 -7.51 -0.28 -9.43
N THR A 189 -8.23 0.36 -8.51
CA THR A 189 -7.90 1.73 -8.08
C THR A 189 -6.98 1.70 -6.86
N TYR A 190 -5.87 2.42 -6.95
CA TYR A 190 -4.86 2.51 -5.90
C TYR A 190 -4.90 3.86 -5.22
N HIS A 191 -4.66 3.90 -3.91
CA HIS A 191 -4.80 5.09 -3.08
C HIS A 191 -3.57 5.28 -2.18
N SER A 192 -3.27 6.53 -1.86
CA SER A 192 -2.22 6.90 -0.90
C SER A 192 -2.54 6.48 0.53
N MET A 193 -3.80 6.08 0.81
CA MET A 193 -4.41 5.88 2.13
C MET A 193 -4.39 7.12 3.02
N ALA A 194 -3.20 7.61 3.34
CA ALA A 194 -2.93 8.78 4.14
C ALA A 194 -3.29 10.06 3.39
N ALA A 195 -3.73 11.05 4.16
CA ALA A 195 -3.80 12.43 3.71
C ALA A 195 -2.39 13.03 3.73
N ILE A 196 -2.02 13.71 2.65
CA ILE A 196 -0.69 14.30 2.48
C ILE A 196 -0.79 15.81 2.31
N ARG A 197 0.26 16.53 2.72
CA ARG A 197 0.39 17.96 2.42
C ARG A 197 0.51 18.14 0.91
N PHE A 198 -0.31 19.02 0.34
CA PHE A 198 -0.38 19.28 -1.09
C PHE A 198 -0.34 20.78 -1.35
N GLY A 199 0.87 21.36 -1.30
CA GLY A 199 1.04 22.81 -1.37
C GLY A 199 0.28 23.50 -0.24
N ASP A 200 -0.68 24.36 -0.57
CA ASP A 200 -1.54 25.04 0.41
C ASP A 200 -2.67 24.15 0.98
N TYR A 201 -2.92 22.99 0.38
CA TYR A 201 -4.03 22.11 0.70
C TYR A 201 -3.59 20.79 1.36
N ILE A 202 -4.57 19.94 1.65
CA ILE A 202 -4.40 18.55 2.03
C ILE A 202 -5.11 17.70 0.97
N ALA A 203 -4.47 16.66 0.49
CA ALA A 203 -5.02 15.79 -0.55
C ALA A 203 -4.89 14.31 -0.17
N LYS A 204 -5.72 13.48 -0.81
CA LYS A 204 -5.47 12.05 -0.99
C LYS A 204 -5.25 11.81 -2.48
N ILE A 205 -4.26 11.01 -2.81
CA ILE A 205 -3.92 10.70 -4.21
C ILE A 205 -4.46 9.31 -4.53
N SER A 206 -5.00 9.16 -5.73
CA SER A 206 -5.35 7.86 -6.28
C SER A 206 -4.93 7.72 -7.74
N ALA A 207 -4.67 6.49 -8.16
CA ALA A 207 -4.48 6.10 -9.55
C ALA A 207 -5.58 5.09 -9.89
N ALA A 208 -6.45 5.46 -10.84
CA ALA A 208 -7.54 4.63 -11.32
C ALA A 208 -7.32 4.29 -12.79
N PRO A 209 -7.70 3.08 -13.24
CA PRO A 209 -7.70 2.73 -14.65
C PRO A 209 -8.78 3.52 -15.40
N LEU A 210 -8.60 3.62 -16.72
CA LEU A 210 -9.67 4.11 -17.62
C LEU A 210 -10.65 3.01 -18.02
N SER A 211 -10.27 1.74 -17.82
CA SER A 211 -11.11 0.57 -18.08
C SER A 211 -11.81 0.10 -16.81
N ASP A 212 -12.97 -0.53 -16.97
CA ASP A 212 -13.60 -1.31 -15.90
C ASP A 212 -12.77 -2.56 -15.58
N ASN A 213 -12.96 -3.14 -14.38
CA ASN A 213 -12.37 -4.43 -13.97
C ASN A 213 -13.27 -5.60 -14.40
#